data_AF-A0A1I8GR45-F1
#
_entry.id   AF-A0A1I8GR45-F1
#
_cell.length_a   1.000
_cell.length_b   1.000
_cell.length_c   1.000
_cell.angle_alpha   90.00
_cell.angle_beta   90.00
_cell.angle_gamma   90.00
#
_symmetry.space_group_name_H-M   'P 1'
#
loop_
_entity.id
_entity.type
_entity.pdbx_description
1 polymer ?
#
loop_
_entity_poly.entity_id
_entity_poly.type
_entity_poly.pdbx_seq_one_letter_code
_entity_poly.pdbx_strand_id
1 'polypeptide(L)'
;MPNVVTFSYSYVWWRFSDWERHIDWMALHGVNLAYALTGQERVMAGAMSHFGLTEADLVQYFPGPAFLAWGRMGNLKAWGGPLSKAWCDSQVDLQRRILDRMAALGITSRAARNVKVFGHVTHHYAMDPFNENLPSNG
;
A
#
# COMPACT_ATOMS: atom_id res chain seq x y z
N MET A 1 11.66 10.05 -2.48
CA MET A 1 10.48 9.23 -2.12
C MET A 1 10.26 8.20 -3.20
N PRO A 2 9.86 6.95 -2.87
CA PRO A 2 9.59 5.93 -3.88
C PRO A 2 8.31 6.26 -4.66
N ASN A 3 8.31 5.95 -5.97
CA ASN A 3 7.12 6.05 -6.82
C ASN A 3 6.20 4.84 -6.54
N VAL A 4 4.90 4.97 -6.80
CA VAL A 4 3.93 3.86 -6.70
C VAL A 4 4.35 2.63 -7.53
N VAL A 5 4.95 2.85 -8.70
CA VAL A 5 5.40 1.73 -9.55
C VAL A 5 6.57 0.95 -8.95
N THR A 6 7.36 1.57 -8.06
CA THR A 6 8.49 0.92 -7.38
C THR A 6 8.02 -0.27 -6.52
N PHE A 7 6.79 -0.22 -6.01
CA PHE A 7 6.20 -1.34 -5.24
C PHE A 7 6.00 -2.60 -6.10
N SER A 8 5.69 -2.44 -7.38
CA SER A 8 5.55 -3.54 -8.33
C SER A 8 6.89 -3.98 -8.93
N TYR A 9 7.73 -3.02 -9.30
CA TYR A 9 8.96 -3.32 -10.03
C TYR A 9 10.12 -3.77 -9.14
N SER A 10 10.15 -3.35 -7.88
CA SER A 10 11.31 -3.59 -7.01
C SER A 10 10.93 -4.25 -5.69
N TYR A 11 9.84 -3.80 -5.05
CA TYR A 11 9.55 -4.21 -3.66
C TYR A 11 8.63 -5.44 -3.54
N VAL A 12 8.03 -5.92 -4.63
CA VAL A 12 7.01 -6.98 -4.59
C VAL A 12 7.47 -8.28 -3.91
N TRP A 13 8.76 -8.61 -4.03
CA TRP A 13 9.34 -9.84 -3.44
C TRP A 13 10.20 -9.58 -2.21
N TRP A 14 10.20 -8.34 -1.70
CA TRP A 14 11.03 -7.97 -0.55
C TRP A 14 10.50 -8.60 0.73
N ARG A 15 11.44 -9.09 1.53
CA ARG A 15 11.18 -9.48 2.91
C ARG A 15 11.38 -8.29 3.82
N PHE A 16 11.03 -8.45 5.09
CA PHE A 16 11.24 -7.39 6.07
C PHE A 16 12.71 -6.96 6.18
N SER A 17 13.66 -7.88 6.06
CA SER A 17 15.10 -7.54 6.09
C SER A 17 15.52 -6.58 4.98
N ASP A 18 14.93 -6.71 3.78
CA ASP A 18 15.21 -5.82 2.66
C ASP A 18 14.62 -4.42 2.92
N TRP A 19 13.40 -4.39 3.45
CA TRP A 19 12.72 -3.17 3.88
C TRP A 19 13.45 -2.46 5.01
N GLU A 20 13.90 -3.19 6.02
CA GLU A 20 14.64 -2.65 7.16
C GLU A 20 15.91 -1.93 6.68
N ARG A 21 16.71 -2.60 5.84
CA ARG A 21 17.90 -1.98 5.23
C ARG A 21 17.54 -0.74 4.41
N HIS A 22 16.43 -0.77 3.67
CA HIS A 22 16.00 0.38 2.87
C HIS A 22 15.52 1.55 3.74
N ILE A 23 14.80 1.28 4.82
CA ILE A 23 14.32 2.28 5.78
C ILE A 23 15.49 2.93 6.51
N ASP A 24 16.49 2.14 6.89
CA ASP A 24 17.72 2.64 7.51
C ASP A 24 18.50 3.53 6.54
N TRP A 25 18.62 3.10 5.27
CA TRP A 25 19.20 3.92 4.23
C TRP A 25 18.43 5.24 4.03
N MET A 26 17.09 5.20 4.03
CA MET A 26 16.25 6.41 3.95
C MET A 26 16.51 7.36 5.13
N ALA A 27 16.61 6.85 6.35
CA ALA A 27 16.91 7.65 7.54
C ALA A 27 18.30 8.31 7.45
N LEU A 28 19.32 7.57 7.00
CA LEU A 28 20.68 8.10 6.80
C LEU A 28 20.73 9.23 5.75
N HIS A 29 19.83 9.21 4.77
CA HIS A 29 19.75 10.23 3.72
C HIS A 29 18.75 11.36 4.05
N GLY A 30 18.29 11.44 5.31
CA GLY A 30 17.43 12.53 5.79
C GLY A 30 15.99 12.47 5.28
N VAL A 31 15.52 11.32 4.77
CA VAL A 31 14.13 11.14 4.35
C VAL A 31 13.24 11.04 5.59
N ASN A 32 12.31 11.99 5.74
CA ASN A 32 11.37 12.04 6.87
C ASN A 32 9.90 11.79 6.48
N LEU A 33 9.62 11.60 5.18
CA LEU A 33 8.30 11.29 4.63
C LEU A 33 8.43 10.21 3.54
N ALA A 34 7.73 9.09 3.67
CA ALA A 34 7.70 8.05 2.64
C ALA A 34 6.35 7.34 2.54
N TYR A 35 6.07 6.80 1.36
CA TYR A 35 4.87 5.99 1.10
C TYR A 35 5.04 4.59 1.68
N ALA A 36 3.99 4.04 2.28
CA ALA A 36 3.93 2.63 2.64
C ALA A 36 2.61 2.04 2.13
N LEU A 37 2.65 1.46 0.93
CA LEU A 37 1.47 0.94 0.21
C LEU A 37 1.37 -0.59 0.29
N THR A 38 2.18 -1.26 1.12
CA THR A 38 2.19 -2.72 1.24
C THR A 38 0.90 -3.19 1.92
N GLY A 39 0.23 -4.19 1.36
CA GLY A 39 -0.99 -4.78 1.95
C GLY A 39 -2.30 -3.99 1.78
N GLN A 40 -2.34 -2.95 0.94
CA GLN A 40 -3.54 -2.15 0.67
C GLN A 40 -4.71 -2.98 0.11
N GLU A 41 -4.41 -4.05 -0.62
CA GLU A 41 -5.38 -4.96 -1.23
C GLU A 41 -6.30 -5.59 -0.18
N ARG A 42 -5.80 -5.83 1.03
CA ARG A 42 -6.60 -6.42 2.11
C ARG A 42 -7.68 -5.46 2.63
N VAL A 43 -7.39 -4.16 2.64
CA VAL A 43 -8.34 -3.11 3.02
C VAL A 43 -9.38 -2.95 1.92
N MET A 44 -8.94 -2.92 0.65
CA MET A 44 -9.83 -2.81 -0.50
C MET A 44 -10.77 -4.02 -0.61
N ALA A 45 -10.25 -5.24 -0.41
CA ALA A 45 -11.04 -6.46 -0.37
C ALA A 45 -12.11 -6.41 0.74
N GLY A 46 -11.76 -5.92 1.93
CA GLY A 46 -12.73 -5.76 3.03
C GLY A 46 -13.83 -4.75 2.71
N ALA A 47 -13.48 -3.63 2.06
CA ALA A 47 -14.46 -2.64 1.61
C ALA A 47 -15.39 -3.21 0.53
N MET A 48 -14.84 -3.92 -0.46
CA MET A 48 -15.62 -4.57 -1.52
C MET A 48 -16.57 -5.63 -0.99
N SER A 49 -16.13 -6.47 -0.05
CA SER A 49 -17.01 -7.45 0.60
C SER A 49 -18.14 -6.77 1.38
N HIS A 50 -17.91 -5.60 1.99
CA HIS A 50 -18.97 -4.82 2.64
C HIS A 50 -20.03 -4.32 1.64
N PHE A 51 -19.64 -4.04 0.40
CA PHE A 51 -20.57 -3.71 -0.70
C PHE A 51 -21.18 -4.93 -1.40
N GLY A 52 -20.98 -6.14 -0.85
CA GLY A 52 -21.61 -7.36 -1.35
C GLY A 52 -20.84 -8.09 -2.46
N LEU A 53 -19.59 -7.71 -2.75
CA LEU A 53 -18.76 -8.45 -3.71
C LEU A 53 -18.32 -9.79 -3.12
N THR A 54 -18.43 -10.85 -3.93
CA THR A 54 -18.03 -12.21 -3.57
C THR A 54 -16.52 -12.39 -3.70
N GLU A 55 -15.98 -13.47 -3.13
CA GLU A 55 -14.57 -13.81 -3.31
C GLU A 55 -14.20 -14.04 -4.78
N ALA A 56 -15.13 -14.57 -5.59
CA ALA A 56 -14.95 -14.73 -7.02
C ALA A 56 -14.80 -13.37 -7.73
N ASP A 57 -15.59 -12.36 -7.34
CA ASP A 57 -15.47 -11.00 -7.88
C ASP A 57 -14.12 -10.36 -7.51
N LEU A 58 -13.64 -10.60 -6.28
CA LEU A 58 -12.33 -10.11 -5.84
C LEU A 58 -11.18 -10.72 -6.64
N VAL A 59 -11.28 -12.02 -6.95
CA VAL A 59 -10.31 -12.72 -7.80
C VAL A 59 -10.26 -12.13 -9.21
N GLN A 60 -11.42 -11.73 -9.76
CA GLN A 60 -11.50 -11.08 -11.08
C GLN A 60 -11.15 -9.59 -11.04
N TYR A 61 -11.04 -9.00 -9.85
CA TYR A 61 -10.70 -7.59 -9.69
C TYR A 61 -9.18 -7.39 -9.58
N PHE A 62 -8.53 -8.06 -8.63
CA PHE A 62 -7.13 -7.79 -8.32
C PHE A 62 -6.17 -8.42 -9.34
N PRO A 63 -5.19 -7.66 -9.87
CA PRO A 63 -4.11 -8.26 -10.64
C PRO A 63 -3.12 -8.98 -9.71
N GLY A 64 -2.20 -9.74 -10.30
CA GLY A 64 -1.15 -10.44 -9.57
C GLY A 64 -0.19 -9.50 -8.81
N PRO A 65 0.58 -10.03 -7.84
CA PRO A 65 1.49 -9.24 -7.00
C PRO A 65 2.39 -8.27 -7.77
N ALA A 66 2.97 -8.73 -8.89
CA ALA A 66 3.88 -7.93 -9.71
C ALA A 66 3.20 -6.75 -10.40
N PHE A 67 1.87 -6.77 -10.55
CA PHE A 67 1.11 -5.79 -11.33
C PHE A 67 0.22 -4.87 -10.48
N LEU A 68 0.33 -4.95 -9.15
CA LEU A 68 -0.52 -4.21 -8.22
C LEU A 68 -0.43 -2.69 -8.38
N ALA A 69 0.73 -2.13 -8.76
CA ALA A 69 0.84 -0.69 -9.00
C ALA A 69 -0.16 -0.21 -10.07
N TRP A 70 -0.26 -0.92 -11.20
CA TRP A 70 -1.23 -0.60 -12.25
C TRP A 70 -2.66 -0.91 -11.84
N GLY A 71 -2.86 -1.96 -11.04
CA GLY A 71 -4.17 -2.25 -10.44
C GLY A 71 -4.68 -1.11 -9.57
N ARG A 72 -3.84 -0.58 -8.68
CA ARG A 72 -4.17 0.53 -7.78
C ARG A 72 -4.47 1.83 -8.52
N MET A 73 -3.83 2.04 -9.68
CA MET A 73 -4.10 3.18 -10.56
C MET A 73 -5.33 2.99 -11.46
N GLY A 74 -5.98 1.83 -11.42
CA GLY A 74 -7.16 1.53 -12.25
C GLY A 74 -6.85 1.14 -13.70
N ASN A 75 -5.57 0.99 -14.07
CA ASN A 75 -5.14 0.70 -15.43
C ASN A 75 -5.25 -0.79 -15.81
N LEU A 76 -5.32 -1.69 -14.82
CA LEU A 76 -5.27 -3.13 -15.03
C LEU A 76 -6.14 -3.88 -14.01
N LYS A 77 -6.79 -4.96 -14.43
CA LYS A 77 -7.59 -5.86 -13.57
C LYS A 77 -7.31 -7.31 -13.95
N ALA A 78 -7.41 -8.23 -12.99
CA ALA A 78 -7.23 -9.69 -13.12
C ALA A 78 -5.89 -10.21 -13.68
N TRP A 79 -5.08 -9.38 -14.34
CA TRP A 79 -3.88 -9.82 -15.05
C TRP A 79 -2.81 -10.34 -14.11
N GLY A 80 -2.29 -11.54 -14.39
CA GLY A 80 -1.29 -12.22 -13.56
C GLY A 80 -1.82 -12.69 -12.19
N GLY A 81 -3.13 -12.66 -11.97
CA GLY A 81 -3.79 -13.21 -10.77
C GLY A 81 -3.96 -14.75 -10.83
N PRO A 82 -4.62 -15.36 -9.83
CA PRO A 82 -5.33 -14.72 -8.72
C PRO A 82 -4.41 -14.24 -7.61
N LEU A 83 -4.77 -13.13 -6.96
CA LEU A 83 -4.10 -12.68 -5.75
C LEU A 83 -4.57 -13.51 -4.55
N SER A 84 -3.67 -14.32 -3.96
CA SER A 84 -4.07 -15.21 -2.87
C SER A 84 -4.34 -14.44 -1.58
N LYS A 85 -5.37 -14.85 -0.83
CA LYS A 85 -5.69 -14.28 0.49
C LYS A 85 -4.49 -14.39 1.46
N ALA A 86 -3.79 -15.52 1.43
CA ALA A 86 -2.60 -15.74 2.25
C ALA A 86 -1.48 -14.74 1.93
N TRP A 87 -1.28 -14.42 0.65
CA TRP A 87 -0.35 -13.37 0.25
C TRP A 87 -0.80 -12.02 0.82
N CYS A 88 -2.07 -11.63 0.63
CA CYS A 88 -2.60 -10.37 1.17
C CYS A 88 -2.41 -10.24 2.69
N ASP A 89 -2.74 -11.30 3.45
CA ASP A 89 -2.58 -11.31 4.90
C ASP A 89 -1.09 -11.16 5.28
N SER A 90 -0.17 -11.85 4.59
CA SER A 90 1.28 -11.71 4.83
C SER A 90 1.80 -10.29 4.56
N GLN A 91 1.23 -9.59 3.56
CA GLN A 91 1.61 -8.22 3.23
C GLN A 91 1.13 -7.23 4.30
N VAL A 92 -0.01 -7.47 4.94
CA VAL A 92 -0.49 -6.65 6.06
C VAL A 92 0.46 -6.76 7.25
N ASP A 93 0.92 -7.96 7.57
CA ASP A 93 1.89 -8.15 8.65
C ASP A 93 3.25 -7.53 8.34
N LEU A 94 3.70 -7.64 7.07
CA LEU A 94 4.89 -6.94 6.61
C LEU A 94 4.75 -5.41 6.74
N GLN A 95 3.62 -4.86 6.33
CA GLN A 95 3.32 -3.43 6.42
C GLN A 95 3.36 -2.92 7.85
N ARG A 96 2.81 -3.65 8.83
CA ARG A 96 2.88 -3.29 10.25
C ARG A 96 4.33 -3.09 10.70
N ARG A 97 5.20 -4.06 10.38
CA ARG A 97 6.62 -4.00 10.74
C ARG A 97 7.34 -2.83 10.06
N ILE A 98 7.02 -2.54 8.80
CA ILE A 98 7.55 -1.38 8.06
C ILE A 98 7.17 -0.07 8.77
N LEU A 99 5.89 0.08 9.14
CA LEU A 99 5.40 1.27 9.83
C LEU A 99 6.05 1.46 11.21
N ASP A 100 6.25 0.38 11.96
CA ASP A 100 6.92 0.42 13.26
C ASP A 100 8.38 0.87 13.12
N ARG A 101 9.12 0.34 12.13
CA ARG A 101 10.51 0.75 11.88
C ARG A 101 10.61 2.20 11.42
N MET A 102 9.74 2.63 10.51
CA MET A 102 9.67 4.02 10.06
C MET A 102 9.38 4.96 11.23
N ALA A 103 8.42 4.62 12.10
CA ALA A 103 8.10 5.39 13.29
C ALA A 103 9.28 5.50 14.26
N ALA A 104 10.01 4.41 14.48
CA ALA A 104 11.18 4.38 15.35
C ALA A 104 12.32 5.30 14.86
N LEU A 105 12.41 5.56 13.55
CA LEU A 105 13.39 6.46 12.95
C LEU A 105 12.86 7.87 12.67
N GLY A 106 11.65 8.20 13.14
CA GLY A 106 11.04 9.53 12.91
C GLY A 106 10.56 9.76 11.47
N ILE A 107 10.44 8.72 10.66
CA ILE A 107 9.93 8.81 9.29
C ILE A 107 8.39 8.75 9.34
N THR A 108 7.75 9.83 8.90
CA THR A 108 6.30 9.88 8.74
C THR A 108 5.90 9.05 7.53
N SER A 109 5.06 8.04 7.74
CA SER A 109 4.51 7.23 6.66
C SER A 109 3.24 7.87 6.11
N ARG A 110 3.16 8.13 4.80
CA ARG A 110 1.86 8.26 4.12
C ARG A 110 1.31 6.86 3.87
N ALA A 111 0.58 6.38 4.87
CA ALA A 111 -0.08 5.09 4.88
C ALA A 111 -1.35 5.20 5.71
N ALA A 112 -2.31 4.32 5.47
CA ALA A 112 -3.43 4.15 6.38
C ALA A 112 -2.90 3.54 7.70
N ARG A 113 -2.59 4.39 8.70
CA ARG A 113 -2.12 3.94 10.03
C ARG A 113 -3.21 3.23 10.83
N ASN A 114 -4.48 3.39 10.48
CA ASN A 114 -5.62 2.88 11.21
C ASN A 114 -6.56 2.12 10.28
N VAL A 115 -6.55 0.78 10.35
CA VAL A 115 -7.66 -0.04 9.85
C VAL A 115 -8.61 -0.28 11.02
N LYS A 116 -9.35 0.76 11.43
CA LYS A 116 -10.64 0.54 12.09
C LYS A 116 -11.66 0.40 10.97
N VAL A 117 -12.11 -0.83 10.74
CA VAL A 117 -13.25 -1.12 9.88
C VAL A 117 -14.42 -0.28 10.40
N PHE A 118 -14.94 0.56 9.51
CA PHE A 118 -15.85 1.67 9.72
C PHE A 118 -16.86 1.51 10.88
N GLY A 119 -16.64 2.33 11.91
CA GLY A 119 -17.62 2.72 12.92
C GLY A 119 -17.25 4.11 13.44
N HIS A 120 -17.85 5.14 12.84
CA HIS A 120 -17.71 6.59 13.10
C HIS A 120 -16.34 7.26 12.79
N VAL A 121 -16.22 7.70 11.52
CA VAL A 121 -15.45 8.83 10.96
C VAL A 121 -14.05 9.14 11.52
N THR A 122 -13.02 9.00 10.68
CA THR A 122 -12.09 10.10 10.32
C THR A 122 -11.49 9.80 8.94
N HIS A 123 -11.73 10.67 7.97
CA HIS A 123 -11.16 10.60 6.62
C HIS A 123 -9.67 10.96 6.66
N HIS A 124 -8.81 10.08 6.16
CA HIS A 124 -7.56 10.46 5.51
C HIS A 124 -7.33 9.52 4.31
N TYR A 125 -8.01 9.82 3.20
CA TYR A 125 -7.66 9.26 1.90
C TYR A 125 -6.41 9.97 1.38
N ALA A 126 -5.27 9.29 1.37
CA ALA A 126 -4.19 9.62 0.44
C ALA A 126 -4.32 8.70 -0.77
N MET A 127 -5.37 8.89 -1.55
CA MET A 127 -5.49 8.33 -2.91
C MET A 127 -5.44 9.48 -3.90
N ASP A 128 -4.26 10.08 -4.01
CA ASP A 128 -3.81 10.68 -5.26
C ASP A 128 -2.29 10.53 -5.37
N PRO A 129 -1.80 9.49 -6.06
CA PRO A 129 -0.38 9.35 -6.33
C PRO A 129 0.13 10.28 -7.46
N PHE A 130 -0.74 11.09 -8.08
CA PHE A 130 -0.47 11.91 -9.26
C PHE A 130 -1.18 13.27 -9.24
N ASN A 131 -1.28 13.95 -8.08
CA ASN A 131 -1.65 15.37 -8.10
C ASN A 131 -0.39 16.25 -8.17
N GLU A 132 0.07 16.51 -9.38
CA GLU A 132 0.99 17.64 -9.65
C GLU A 132 0.25 18.99 -9.69
N ASN A 133 -1.06 19.04 -9.42
CA ASN A 133 -1.83 20.29 -9.36
C ASN A 133 -2.22 20.63 -7.92
N LEU A 134 -1.24 21.09 -7.13
CA LEU A 134 -1.53 22.11 -6.13
C LEU A 134 -1.43 23.46 -6.84
N PRO A 135 -2.50 24.26 -6.98
CA PRO A 135 -2.30 25.67 -7.24
C PRO A 135 -1.54 26.26 -6.04
N SER A 136 -0.35 26.82 -6.30
CA SER A 136 0.27 27.74 -5.36
C SER A 136 -0.71 28.89 -5.15
N ASN A 137 -1.32 28.95 -3.97
CA ASN A 137 -2.14 30.08 -3.56
C ASN A 137 -1.86 30.37 -2.09
N GLY A 138 -1.16 31.48 -1.86
CA GLY A 138 -0.88 32.08 -0.55
C GLY A 138 0.60 32.23 -0.28
#